data_AF-A0A126ZHM4-F1
#
_entry.id   AF-A0A126ZHM4-F1
#
_cell.length_a   1.000
_cell.length_b   1.000
_cell.length_c   1.000
_cell.angle_alpha   90.00
_cell.angle_beta   90.00
_cell.angle_gamma   90.00
#
_symmetry.space_group_name_H-M   'P 1'
#
loop_
_entity.id
_entity.type
_entity.pdbx_description
1 polymer ?
#
loop_
_entity_poly.entity_id
_entity_poly.type
_entity_poly.pdbx_seq_one_letter_code
_entity_poly.pdbx_strand_id
1 'polypeptide(L)' 'MQARPLTVHSARVTTPVRYVAADGQRHTIPRGPCLIEKMDGPVVEVIWGAKGQNCTTLPIDDVENAEARGDLVLLD' A
#
# COMPACT_ATOMS: atom_id res chain seq x y z
N MET A 1 14.57 22.70 7.66
CA MET A 1 13.79 21.45 7.53
C MET A 1 14.75 20.36 7.09
N GLN A 2 15.00 19.33 7.91
CA GLN A 2 15.76 18.17 7.46
C GLN A 2 14.82 17.30 6.62
N ALA A 3 15.24 16.94 5.41
CA ALA A 3 14.54 15.94 4.61
C ALA A 3 14.76 14.57 5.26
N ARG A 4 13.68 13.97 5.78
CA ARG A 4 13.72 12.61 6.32
C ARG A 4 13.75 11.63 5.14
N PRO A 5 14.56 10.56 5.17
CA PRO A 5 14.58 9.59 4.09
C PRO A 5 13.20 8.92 3.96
N LEU A 6 12.63 9.01 2.75
CA LEU A 6 11.45 8.26 2.36
C LEU A 6 11.81 6.78 2.33
N THR A 7 11.08 5.97 3.09
CA THR A 7 11.23 4.50 3.05
C THR A 7 10.18 3.95 2.10
N VAL A 8 10.63 3.50 0.94
CA VAL A 8 9.79 2.88 -0.09
C VAL A 8 10.18 1.42 -0.21
N HIS A 9 9.17 0.55 -0.12
CA HIS A 9 9.32 -0.89 -0.29
C HIS A 9 8.70 -1.35 -1.61
N SER A 10 9.40 -2.25 -2.31
CA SER A 10 8.81 -3.01 -3.42
C SER A 10 7.93 -4.12 -2.87
N ALA A 11 6.72 -4.25 -3.40
CA ALA A 11 5.77 -5.25 -2.92
C ALA A 11 4.98 -5.90 -4.07
N ARG A 12 4.25 -6.97 -3.74
CA ARG A 12 3.30 -7.60 -4.64
C ARG A 12 2.00 -7.92 -3.92
N VAL A 13 0.90 -7.46 -4.49
CA VAL A 13 -0.44 -7.96 -4.16
C VAL A 13 -0.60 -9.33 -4.82
N THR A 14 -0.77 -10.37 -4.02
CA THR A 14 -0.95 -11.76 -4.46
C THR A 14 -2.43 -12.10 -4.63
N THR A 15 -3.29 -11.50 -3.80
CA THR A 15 -4.76 -11.60 -3.78
C THR A 15 -5.35 -10.19 -3.71
N PRO A 16 -6.44 -9.86 -4.43
CA PRO A 16 -7.00 -8.51 -4.41
C PRO A 16 -7.29 -8.00 -2.99
N VAL A 17 -6.70 -6.85 -2.63
CA VAL A 17 -6.83 -6.25 -1.29
C VAL A 17 -7.98 -5.26 -1.32
N ARG A 18 -9.02 -5.51 -0.52
CA ARG A 18 -10.15 -4.59 -0.36
C ARG A 18 -9.81 -3.56 0.70
N TYR A 19 -10.20 -2.31 0.46
CA TYR A 19 -9.99 -1.20 1.39
C TYR A 19 -11.16 -0.23 1.37
N VAL A 20 -11.25 0.61 2.39
CA VAL A 20 -12.21 1.72 2.47
C VAL A 20 -11.45 3.01 2.19
N ALA A 21 -11.82 3.72 1.13
CA ALA A 21 -11.23 5.01 0.80
C ALA A 21 -11.75 6.11 1.74
N ALA A 22 -11.12 7.29 1.70
CA ALA A 22 -11.49 8.43 2.54
C ALA A 22 -12.94 8.91 2.34
N ASP A 23 -13.55 8.61 1.19
CA ASP A 23 -14.95 8.89 0.89
C ASP A 23 -15.93 7.83 1.45
N GLY A 24 -15.41 6.82 2.17
CA GLY A 24 -16.18 5.72 2.72
C GLY A 24 -16.53 4.61 1.73
N GLN A 25 -16.14 4.75 0.45
CA GLN A 25 -16.40 3.72 -0.55
C GLN A 25 -15.42 2.57 -0.44
N ARG A 26 -15.89 1.37 -0.79
CA ARG A 26 -15.07 0.16 -0.83
C ARG A 26 -14.41 0.05 -2.20
N HIS A 27 -13.10 0.01 -2.20
CA HIS A 27 -12.29 -0.18 -3.39
C HIS A 27 -11.44 -1.44 -3.28
N THR A 28 -10.70 -1.75 -4.33
CA THR A 28 -9.87 -2.94 -4.41
C THR A 28 -8.57 -2.63 -5.14
N ILE A 29 -7.45 -3.00 -4.53
CA ILE A 29 -6.15 -3.03 -5.17
C ILE A 29 -6.03 -4.37 -5.90
N PRO A 30 -5.87 -4.38 -7.24
CA PRO A 30 -5.79 -5.61 -8.01
C PRO A 30 -4.47 -6.35 -7.74
N ARG A 31 -4.46 -7.65 -8.00
CA ARG A 31 -3.25 -8.47 -8.00
C ARG A 31 -2.19 -7.88 -8.94
N GLY A 32 -0.95 -7.77 -8.47
CA GLY A 32 0.14 -7.24 -9.27
C GLY A 32 1.26 -6.62 -8.43
N PRO A 33 2.31 -6.12 -9.10
CA PRO A 33 3.35 -5.35 -8.43
C PRO A 33 2.78 -4.04 -7.87
N CYS A 34 3.29 -3.63 -6.71
CA CYS A 34 3.00 -2.36 -6.09
C CYS A 34 4.25 -1.81 -5.35
N LEU A 35 4.17 -0.56 -4.92
CA LEU A 35 5.10 0.06 -3.99
C LEU A 35 4.35 0.42 -2.70
N ILE A 36 5.06 0.33 -1.58
CA ILE A 36 4.59 0.78 -0.27
C ILE A 36 5.51 1.88 0.21
N GLU A 37 5.01 3.10 0.31
CA GLU A 37 5.74 4.24 0.85
C GLU A 37 5.27 4.51 2.28
N LYS A 38 6.18 4.36 3.25
CA LYS A 38 5.89 4.69 4.64
C LYS A 38 5.87 6.21 4.79
N MET A 39 4.72 6.74 5.20
CA MET A 39 4.57 8.15 5.53
C MET A 39 4.79 8.37 7.03
N ASP A 40 4.98 9.63 7.44
CA ASP A 40 4.99 9.97 8.87
C ASP A 40 3.57 9.78 9.45
N GLY A 41 3.44 8.89 10.43
CA GLY A 41 2.18 8.60 11.12
C GLY A 41 1.66 7.18 10.90
N PRO A 42 0.39 6.89 11.22
CA PRO A 42 -0.19 5.55 11.19
C PRO A 42 -0.69 5.15 9.80
N VAL A 43 -0.09 5.70 8.73
CA VAL A 43 -0.56 5.55 7.36
C VAL A 43 0.57 5.26 6.40
N VAL A 44 0.25 4.55 5.32
CA VAL A 44 1.16 4.22 4.23
C VAL A 44 0.49 4.55 2.90
N GLU A 45 1.28 4.99 1.93
CA GLU A 45 0.81 5.13 0.56
C GLU A 45 1.09 3.83 -0.21
N VAL A 46 0.05 3.30 -0.86
CA VAL A 46 0.15 2.13 -1.72
C VAL A 46 -0.02 2.58 -3.17
N ILE A 47 0.99 2.31 -3.99
CA ILE A 47 1.03 2.73 -5.39
C ILE A 47 1.03 1.49 -6.28
N TRP A 48 0.19 1.45 -7.31
CA TRP A 48 0.09 0.30 -8.20
C TRP A 48 -0.30 0.66 -9.64
N GLY A 49 -0.29 -0.37 -10.48
CA GLY A 49 -0.52 -0.25 -11.92
C GLY A 49 0.80 -0.17 -12.68
N ALA A 50 0.75 -0.53 -13.97
CA ALA A 50 1.95 -0.68 -14.81
C ALA A 50 2.84 0.59 -14.89
N LYS A 51 2.30 1.76 -14.57
CA LYS A 51 3.01 3.04 -14.56
C LYS A 51 2.83 3.80 -13.24
N GLY A 52 2.41 3.12 -12.17
CA GLY A 52 2.11 3.76 -10.88
C GLY A 52 0.94 4.75 -10.95
N GLN A 53 0.02 4.55 -11.90
CA GLN A 53 -1.07 5.51 -12.17
C GLN A 53 -2.19 5.49 -11.13
N ASN A 54 -2.15 4.56 -10.17
CA ASN A 54 -3.09 4.51 -9.07
C ASN A 54 -2.32 4.58 -7.76
N CYS A 55 -2.81 5.38 -6.81
CA CYS A 55 -2.32 5.40 -5.45
C CYS A 55 -3.48 5.54 -4.46
N THR A 56 -3.24 5.11 -3.23
CA THR A 56 -4.18 5.33 -2.13
C THR A 56 -3.44 5.32 -0.80
N THR A 57 -3.93 6.08 0.17
CA THR A 57 -3.42 6.08 1.54
C THR A 57 -4.25 5.12 2.38
N LEU A 58 -3.59 4.16 3.03
CA LEU A 58 -4.22 3.20 3.92
C LEU A 58 -3.67 3.35 5.35
N PRO A 59 -4.45 2.99 6.38
CA PRO A 59 -3.91 2.72 7.71
C PRO A 59 -2.81 1.66 7.63
N ILE A 60 -1.73 1.84 8.40
CA ILE A 60 -0.63 0.87 8.44
C ILE A 60 -1.12 -0.52 8.84
N ASP A 61 -2.07 -0.60 9.78
CA ASP A 61 -2.69 -1.84 10.23
C ASP A 61 -3.35 -2.62 9.08
N ASP A 62 -3.97 -1.94 8.10
CA ASP A 62 -4.60 -2.61 6.96
C ASP A 62 -3.57 -3.29 6.06
N VAL A 63 -2.40 -2.67 5.89
CA VAL A 63 -1.29 -3.20 5.10
C VAL A 63 -0.57 -4.33 5.84
N GLU A 64 -0.30 -4.17 7.14
CA GLU A 64 0.28 -5.22 7.97
C GLU A 64 -0.64 -6.45 8.05
N ASN A 65 -1.96 -6.24 8.16
CA ASN A 65 -2.92 -7.34 8.13
C ASN A 65 -2.97 -8.03 6.75
N ALA A 66 -2.85 -7.28 5.65
CA ALA A 66 -2.75 -7.87 4.31
C ALA A 66 -1.46 -8.67 4.14
N GLU A 67 -0.35 -8.19 4.70
CA GLU A 67 0.92 -8.92 4.72
C GLU A 67 0.83 -10.20 5.55
N ALA A 68 0.26 -10.12 6.77
CA ALA A 68 0.09 -11.27 7.66
C ALA A 68 -0.79 -12.38 7.06
N ARG A 69 -1.75 -12.04 6.20
CA ARG A 69 -2.57 -13.01 5.44
C ARG A 69 -1.89 -13.52 4.18
N GLY A 70 -0.77 -12.92 3.77
CA GLY A 70 -0.06 -13.21 2.54
C GLY A 70 -0.74 -12.62 1.29
N ASP A 71 -1.74 -11.74 1.45
CA ASP A 71 -2.41 -11.02 0.35
C ASP A 71 -1.49 -9.96 -0.27
N LEU A 72 -0.53 -9.48 0.52
CA LEU A 72 0.53 -8.56 0.14
C LEU A 72 1.87 -9.15 0.61
N VAL A 73 2.91 -9.00 -0.18
CA VAL A 73 4.26 -9.49 0.17
C VAL A 73 5.28 -8.41 -0.16
N LEU A 74 6.07 -7.99 0.83
CA LEU A 74 7.25 -7.14 0.62
C LEU A 74 8.36 -7.96 -0.05
N LEU A 75 9.09 -7.34 -0.98
CA LEU A 75 10.08 -8.01 -1.84
C LEU A 75 11.53 -7.57 -1.58
N ASP A 76 11.74 -6.65 -0.63
CA ASP A 76 13.05 -6.13 -0.22
C ASP A 76 13.36 -6.38 1.27
#